data_AF-A0A6J7SP00-F1
#
_entry.id   AF-A0A6J7SP00-F1
#
_cell.length_a   1.000
_cell.length_b   1.000
_cell.length_c   1.000
_cell.angle_alpha   90.00
_cell.angle_beta   90.00
_cell.angle_gamma   90.00
#
_symmetry.space_group_name_H-M   'P 1'
#
loop_
_entity.id
_entity.type
_entity.pdbx_description
1 polymer ?
#
loop_
_entity_poly.entity_id
_entity_poly.type
_entity_poly.pdbx_seq_one_letter_code
_entity_poly.pdbx_strand_id
1 'polypeptide(L)'
;MDPSHVDLGGKQTSHDFIVSQKLISLLMAQLSESPHLSAVFSELFDSGGVVVALHPVERYLDMGKHTFEDVIVACRDLGVTAIGYRSADALDDPLALSGGIRVNPRKAQMIEFKPGDTLAVISTN
;
A
#
# COMPACT_ATOMS: atom_id res chain seq x y z
N MET A 1 9.25 -48.32 -3.08
CA MET A 1 9.86 -47.19 -2.37
C MET A 1 9.82 -46.01 -3.31
N ASP A 2 8.72 -45.25 -3.28
CA ASP A 2 8.65 -43.88 -3.82
C ASP A 2 9.55 -42.95 -2.97
N PRO A 3 10.06 -41.89 -3.61
CA PRO A 3 9.55 -40.56 -3.28
C PRO A 3 9.46 -39.70 -4.56
N SER A 4 8.29 -39.32 -5.07
CA SER A 4 7.39 -38.26 -4.58
C SER A 4 8.04 -36.85 -4.54
N HIS A 5 7.60 -36.01 -5.49
CA HIS A 5 7.62 -34.53 -5.50
C HIS A 5 8.99 -33.85 -5.72
N VAL A 6 9.12 -32.70 -6.39
CA VAL A 6 8.15 -31.62 -6.63
C VAL A 6 8.53 -30.93 -7.95
N ASP A 7 7.59 -30.82 -8.87
CA ASP A 7 7.63 -29.83 -9.94
C ASP A 7 7.42 -28.45 -9.30
N LEU A 8 8.51 -27.77 -8.95
CA LEU A 8 8.49 -26.39 -8.46
C LEU A 8 8.67 -25.45 -9.64
N GLY A 9 7.59 -25.32 -10.42
CA GLY A 9 7.29 -24.08 -11.14
C GLY A 9 7.02 -22.94 -10.15
N GLY A 10 8.03 -22.54 -9.38
CA GLY A 10 8.00 -21.36 -8.53
C GLY A 10 8.43 -20.16 -9.34
N LYS A 11 7.48 -19.52 -10.03
CA LYS A 11 7.68 -18.27 -10.78
C LYS A 11 8.06 -17.15 -9.80
N GLN A 12 9.35 -17.05 -9.48
CA GLN A 12 9.91 -15.99 -8.65
C GLN A 12 10.30 -14.78 -9.51
N THR A 13 9.72 -13.65 -9.14
CA THR A 13 10.32 -12.30 -9.13
C THR A 13 10.88 -11.74 -10.44
N SER A 14 10.17 -10.77 -11.04
CA SER A 14 10.76 -9.49 -11.49
C SER A 14 9.68 -8.64 -12.18
N HIS A 15 8.80 -8.01 -11.40
CA HIS A 15 8.02 -6.86 -11.87
C HIS A 15 8.54 -5.52 -11.32
N ASP A 16 9.35 -5.54 -10.25
CA ASP A 16 9.89 -4.32 -9.63
C ASP A 16 10.85 -3.52 -10.53
N PHE A 17 11.59 -4.19 -11.42
CA PHE A 17 12.60 -3.51 -12.23
C PHE A 17 12.03 -2.71 -13.41
N ILE A 18 10.90 -3.14 -14.00
CA ILE A 18 10.30 -2.50 -15.19
C ILE A 18 9.49 -1.24 -14.81
N VAL A 19 9.07 -1.13 -13.54
CA VAL A 19 8.35 0.04 -13.03
C VAL A 19 9.27 1.26 -12.87
N SER A 20 10.58 1.07 -12.69
CA SER A 20 11.54 2.15 -12.39
C SER A 20 11.58 3.27 -13.45
N GLN A 21 11.67 2.95 -14.74
CA GLN A 21 11.77 3.99 -15.79
C GLN A 21 10.48 4.80 -15.95
N LYS A 22 9.32 4.15 -15.82
CA LYS A 22 8.01 4.82 -15.91
C LYS A 22 7.73 5.63 -14.66
N LEU A 23 8.10 5.13 -13.48
CA LEU A 23 8.03 5.85 -12.21
C LEU A 23 8.86 7.13 -12.28
N ILE A 24 10.12 7.04 -12.71
CA ILE A 24 11.00 8.22 -12.88
C ILE A 24 10.38 9.23 -13.84
N SER A 25 9.79 8.79 -14.97
CA SER A 25 9.14 9.70 -15.91
C SER A 25 7.92 10.42 -15.33
N LEU A 26 7.11 9.71 -14.53
CA LEU A 26 5.95 10.30 -13.83
C LEU A 26 6.39 11.29 -12.74
N LEU A 27 7.45 10.97 -12.02
CA LEU A 27 8.03 11.83 -10.99
C LEU A 27 8.62 13.11 -11.61
N MET A 28 9.34 12.98 -12.74
CA MET A 28 9.85 14.13 -13.49
C MET A 28 8.71 15.01 -14.02
N ALA A 29 7.62 14.42 -14.50
CA ALA A 29 6.43 15.17 -14.91
C ALA A 29 5.80 15.94 -13.73
N GLN A 30 5.62 15.27 -12.58
CA GLN A 30 5.08 15.91 -11.36
C GLN A 30 6.00 17.02 -10.83
N LEU A 31 7.32 16.83 -10.91
CA LEU A 31 8.31 17.82 -10.49
C LEU A 31 8.35 19.04 -11.43
N SER A 32 8.21 18.81 -12.74
CA SER A 32 8.13 19.87 -13.75
C SER A 32 6.87 20.72 -13.62
N GLU A 33 5.77 20.15 -13.14
CA GLU A 33 4.50 20.84 -12.92
C GLU A 33 4.41 21.50 -11.54
N SER A 34 5.14 20.98 -10.55
CA SER A 34 5.13 21.49 -9.17
C SER A 34 6.52 21.41 -8.52
N PRO A 35 7.38 22.43 -8.73
CA PRO A 35 8.77 22.44 -8.24
C PRO A 35 8.90 22.28 -6.71
N HIS A 36 7.87 22.65 -5.94
CA HIS A 36 7.84 22.50 -4.49
C HIS A 36 7.81 21.03 -4.02
N LEU A 37 7.40 20.08 -4.88
CA LEU A 37 7.42 18.65 -4.56
C LEU A 37 8.83 18.04 -4.52
N SER A 38 9.85 18.79 -4.96
CA SER A 38 11.26 18.35 -4.93
C SER A 38 11.71 17.89 -3.55
N ALA A 39 11.27 18.57 -2.47
CA ALA A 39 11.65 18.22 -1.11
C ALA A 39 10.99 16.90 -0.66
N VAL A 40 9.71 16.70 -1.00
CA VAL A 40 8.95 15.48 -0.68
C VAL A 40 9.56 14.25 -1.37
N PHE A 41 9.92 14.39 -2.65
CA PHE A 41 10.58 13.30 -3.38
C PHE A 41 11.98 13.02 -2.83
N SER A 42 12.75 14.05 -2.49
CA SER A 42 14.07 13.86 -1.88
C SER A 42 14.01 13.08 -0.57
N GLU A 43 12.97 13.28 0.25
CA GLU A 43 12.77 12.56 1.51
C GLU A 43 12.27 11.12 1.28
N LEU A 44 11.45 10.89 0.26
CA LEU A 44 10.95 9.57 -0.11
C LEU A 44 12.03 8.69 -0.79
N PHE A 45 13.05 9.30 -1.40
CA PHE A 45 14.21 8.62 -2.00
C PHE A 45 15.42 8.52 -1.07
N ASP A 46 15.38 9.15 0.10
CA ASP A 46 16.46 9.03 1.08
C ASP A 46 16.42 7.65 1.77
N SER A 47 17.60 7.06 1.95
CA SER A 47 17.80 5.70 2.44
C SER A 47 17.40 5.49 3.93
N GLY A 48 17.21 6.57 4.68
CA GLY A 48 16.70 6.56 6.06
C GLY A 48 15.27 7.09 6.21
N GLY A 49 14.54 7.25 5.10
CA GLY A 49 13.32 8.05 5.04
C GLY A 49 12.01 7.30 5.28
N VAL A 50 10.95 7.96 4.79
CA VAL A 50 9.56 7.53 4.89
C VAL A 50 9.21 6.58 3.74
N VAL A 51 8.65 5.41 4.06
CA VAL A 51 8.28 4.38 3.09
C VAL A 51 6.78 4.12 3.08
N VAL A 52 6.24 3.81 1.91
CA VAL A 52 4.88 3.27 1.78
C VAL A 52 4.94 1.76 1.95
N ALA A 53 4.33 1.25 3.02
CA ALA A 53 4.30 -0.16 3.36
C ALA A 53 2.86 -0.70 3.38
N LEU A 54 2.73 -2.00 3.18
CA LEU A 54 1.48 -2.72 3.40
C LEU A 54 1.58 -3.48 4.71
N HIS A 55 0.75 -3.11 5.69
CA HIS A 55 0.68 -3.80 6.97
C HIS A 55 -0.65 -4.58 7.09
N PRO A 56 -0.68 -5.74 7.75
CA PRO A 56 -1.94 -6.41 8.05
C PRO A 56 -2.82 -5.52 8.93
N VAL A 57 -4.14 -5.51 8.66
CA VAL A 57 -5.11 -4.70 9.42
C VAL A 57 -5.07 -5.03 10.92
N GLU A 58 -4.85 -6.31 11.24
CA GLU A 58 -4.74 -6.87 12.61
C GLU A 58 -3.72 -6.16 13.49
N ARG A 59 -2.75 -5.46 12.89
CA ARG A 59 -1.75 -4.69 13.64
C ARG A 59 -2.33 -3.42 14.29
N TYR A 60 -3.46 -2.93 13.77
CA TYR A 60 -4.04 -1.63 14.12
C TYR A 60 -5.45 -1.75 14.68
N LEU A 61 -6.25 -2.67 14.12
CA LEU A 61 -7.67 -2.78 14.37
C LEU A 61 -8.07 -4.25 14.49
N ASP A 62 -9.14 -4.49 15.23
CA ASP A 62 -9.82 -5.78 15.22
C ASP A 62 -10.53 -6.02 13.87
N MET A 63 -10.87 -7.28 13.60
CA MET A 63 -11.62 -7.65 12.41
C MET A 63 -13.08 -7.20 12.49
N GLY A 64 -13.63 -6.78 11.36
CA GLY A 64 -15.02 -6.35 11.26
C GLY A 64 -15.19 -5.02 10.54
N LYS A 65 -16.27 -4.30 10.89
CA LYS A 65 -16.68 -3.08 10.19
C LYS A 65 -16.10 -1.86 10.88
N HIS A 66 -15.23 -1.16 10.16
CA HIS A 66 -14.60 0.07 10.61
C HIS A 66 -14.76 1.16 9.56
N THR A 67 -14.82 2.41 10.02
CA THR A 67 -14.69 3.55 9.11
C THR A 67 -13.23 3.78 8.76
N PHE A 68 -12.94 4.44 7.64
CA PHE A 68 -11.57 4.84 7.35
C PHE A 68 -11.04 5.88 8.36
N GLU A 69 -11.91 6.64 9.02
CA GLU A 69 -11.52 7.49 10.13
C GLU A 69 -10.96 6.67 11.31
N ASP A 70 -11.61 5.57 11.70
CA ASP A 70 -11.12 4.67 12.75
C ASP A 70 -9.73 4.12 12.41
N VAL A 71 -9.51 3.76 11.14
CA VAL A 71 -8.20 3.32 10.63
C VAL A 71 -7.14 4.41 10.80
N ILE A 72 -7.45 5.65 10.42
CA ILE A 72 -6.51 6.77 10.58
C ILE A 72 -6.15 6.97 12.04
N VAL A 73 -7.15 6.94 12.94
CA VAL A 73 -6.93 7.11 14.39
C VAL A 73 -6.06 5.99 14.96
N ALA A 74 -6.36 4.73 14.64
CA ALA A 74 -5.56 3.59 15.11
C ALA A 74 -4.12 3.60 14.57
N CYS A 75 -3.93 4.00 13.31
CA CYS A 75 -2.60 4.15 12.73
C CYS A 75 -1.81 5.28 13.38
N ARG A 76 -2.48 6.40 13.70
CA ARG A 76 -1.85 7.58 14.33
C ARG A 76 -1.22 7.23 15.68
N ASP A 77 -1.88 6.40 16.49
CA ASP A 77 -1.38 6.00 17.82
C ASP A 77 -0.04 5.24 17.74
N LEU A 78 0.25 4.64 16.57
CA LEU A 78 1.47 3.91 16.28
C LEU A 78 2.49 4.71 15.46
N GLY A 79 2.25 6.03 15.29
CA GLY A 79 3.15 6.92 14.55
C GLY A 79 3.17 6.67 13.04
N VAL A 80 2.18 5.96 12.49
CA VAL A 80 2.06 5.70 11.05
C VAL A 80 0.83 6.39 10.49
N THR A 81 0.83 6.68 9.18
CA THR A 81 -0.30 7.34 8.52
C THR A 81 -0.95 6.40 7.52
N ALA A 82 -2.21 6.00 7.75
CA ALA A 82 -2.98 5.26 6.77
C ALA A 82 -3.36 6.15 5.58
N ILE A 83 -3.00 5.71 4.37
CA ILE A 83 -3.36 6.37 3.11
C ILE A 83 -4.37 5.56 2.30
N GLY A 84 -4.60 4.30 2.65
CA GLY A 84 -5.52 3.43 1.95
C GLY A 84 -5.57 2.03 2.53
N TYR A 85 -6.24 1.14 1.82
CA TYR A 85 -6.35 -0.27 2.19
C TYR A 85 -6.46 -1.16 0.95
N ARG A 86 -6.16 -2.45 1.14
CA ARG A 86 -6.39 -3.53 0.19
C ARG A 86 -7.39 -4.46 0.83
N SER A 87 -8.51 -4.66 0.16
CA SER A 87 -9.52 -5.65 0.56
C SER A 87 -9.99 -6.41 -0.67
N ALA A 88 -10.42 -7.65 -0.46
CA ALA A 88 -11.04 -8.44 -1.52
C ALA A 88 -12.25 -7.73 -2.15
N ASP A 89 -13.01 -6.97 -1.34
CA ASP A 89 -14.18 -6.23 -1.81
C ASP A 89 -13.79 -5.01 -2.69
N ALA A 90 -12.52 -4.59 -2.65
CA ALA A 90 -11.99 -3.53 -3.50
C ALA A 90 -11.47 -4.05 -4.86
N LEU A 91 -11.47 -5.36 -5.14
CA LEU A 91 -11.11 -5.89 -6.47
C LEU A 91 -12.11 -5.45 -7.55
N ASP A 92 -13.39 -5.28 -7.18
CA ASP A 92 -14.48 -4.96 -8.10
C ASP A 92 -14.72 -3.44 -8.26
N ASP A 93 -13.93 -2.60 -7.55
CA ASP A 93 -14.08 -1.15 -7.60
C ASP A 93 -13.26 -0.56 -8.78
N PRO A 94 -13.88 0.16 -9.73
CA PRO A 94 -13.17 0.78 -10.85
C PRO A 94 -12.17 1.87 -10.43
N LEU A 95 -12.23 2.35 -9.18
CA LEU A 95 -11.27 3.29 -8.61
C LEU A 95 -10.11 2.61 -7.87
N ALA A 96 -10.13 1.28 -7.74
CA ALA A 96 -9.02 0.54 -7.15
C ALA A 96 -7.83 0.45 -8.12
N LEU A 97 -6.63 0.57 -7.56
CA LEU A 97 -5.40 0.25 -8.28
C LEU A 97 -5.33 -1.26 -8.51
N SER A 98 -4.53 -1.66 -9.51
CA SER A 98 -4.24 -3.06 -9.82
C SER A 98 -3.94 -3.86 -8.54
N GLY A 99 -4.71 -4.91 -8.28
CA GLY A 99 -4.59 -5.73 -7.06
C GLY A 99 -5.53 -5.32 -5.91
N GLY A 100 -6.55 -4.50 -6.17
CA GLY A 100 -7.60 -4.18 -5.19
C GLY A 100 -7.17 -3.19 -4.10
N ILE A 101 -6.16 -2.36 -4.39
CA ILE A 101 -5.69 -1.34 -3.44
C ILE A 101 -6.46 -0.05 -3.69
N ARG A 102 -7.14 0.44 -2.66
CA ARG A 102 -7.84 1.72 -2.70
C ARG A 102 -7.10 2.75 -1.87
N VAL A 103 -6.67 3.82 -2.52
CA VAL A 103 -5.98 4.96 -1.91
C VAL A 103 -6.96 6.11 -1.74
N ASN A 104 -6.80 6.88 -0.66
CA ASN A 104 -7.65 8.01 -0.28
C ASN A 104 -9.17 7.69 -0.28
N PRO A 105 -9.61 6.62 0.43
CA PRO A 105 -11.04 6.39 0.63
C PRO A 105 -11.66 7.52 1.46
N ARG A 106 -12.99 7.67 1.36
CA ARG A 106 -13.70 8.69 2.15
C ARG A 106 -13.63 8.32 3.62
N LYS A 107 -13.42 9.30 4.50
CA LYS A 107 -13.34 9.07 5.96
C LYS A 107 -14.55 8.31 6.52
N ALA A 108 -15.75 8.70 6.08
CA ALA A 108 -17.01 8.07 6.48
C ALA A 108 -17.32 6.74 5.77
N GLN A 109 -16.41 6.24 4.92
CA GLN A 109 -16.62 4.99 4.23
C GLN A 109 -16.48 3.82 5.21
N MET A 110 -17.55 3.04 5.34
CA MET A 110 -17.54 1.79 6.07
C MET A 110 -16.85 0.71 5.25
N ILE A 111 -15.89 0.02 5.87
CA ILE A 111 -15.08 -1.03 5.27
C ILE A 111 -15.17 -2.23 6.20
N GLU A 112 -15.44 -3.40 5.65
CA GLU A 112 -15.42 -4.66 6.38
C GLU A 112 -14.07 -5.33 6.15
N PHE A 113 -13.20 -5.29 7.17
CA PHE A 113 -11.89 -5.92 7.10
C PHE A 113 -11.98 -7.40 7.41
N LYS A 114 -11.40 -8.21 6.53
CA LYS A 114 -11.32 -9.67 6.64
C LYS A 114 -9.86 -10.10 6.86
N PRO A 115 -9.62 -11.30 7.42
CA PRO A 115 -8.26 -11.85 7.54
C PRO A 115 -7.57 -11.89 6.17
N GLY A 116 -6.38 -11.31 6.07
CA GLY A 116 -5.62 -11.16 4.82
C GLY A 116 -5.70 -9.78 4.17
N ASP A 117 -6.61 -8.92 4.64
CA ASP A 117 -6.65 -7.51 4.25
C ASP A 117 -5.46 -6.74 4.83
N THR A 118 -4.98 -5.75 4.08
CA THR A 118 -3.81 -4.94 4.46
C THR A 118 -4.08 -3.46 4.31
N LEU A 119 -3.56 -2.65 5.24
CA LEU A 119 -3.57 -1.21 5.16
C LEU A 119 -2.34 -0.72 4.40
N ALA A 120 -2.57 0.23 3.49
CA ALA A 120 -1.49 1.01 2.88
C ALA A 120 -1.16 2.15 3.84
N VAL A 121 0.03 2.11 4.42
CA VAL A 121 0.48 3.07 5.42
C VAL A 121 1.79 3.71 4.98
N ILE A 122 1.98 4.93 5.44
CA ILE A 122 3.24 5.65 5.41
C ILE A 122 3.89 5.43 6.78
N SER A 123 5.07 4.81 6.79
CA SER A 123 5.87 4.53 7.99
C SER A 123 7.29 5.02 7.78
N THR A 124 7.95 5.44 8.86
CA THR A 124 9.41 5.60 8.87
C THR A 124 10.06 4.23 9.03
N ASN A 125 11.24 4.05 8.44
CA ASN A 125 12.06 2.83 8.60
C ASN A 125 12.73 2.77 9.99
#